data_AF-A0A7C2C434-F1
#
_entry.id   AF-A0A7C2C434-F1
#
_cell.length_a   1.000
_cell.length_b   1.000
_cell.length_c   1.000
_cell.angle_alpha   90.00
_cell.angle_beta   90.00
_cell.angle_gamma   90.00
#
_symmetry.space_group_name_H-M   'P 1'
#
loop_
_entity.id
_entity.type
_entity.pdbx_description
1 polymer ?
#
loop_
_entity_poly.entity_id
_entity_poly.type
_entity_poly.pdbx_seq_one_letter_code
_entity_poly.pdbx_strand_id
1 'polypeptide(L)'
;MNPRMPKGEAPKLFLGVHARLVFPDPRDEKAVLDLMRRFSSATRFAYNRLLEGKPREELKRADGPLRTLFRLNTRYADGAI
;
A
#
# COMPACT_ATOMS: atom_id res chain seq x y z
N MET A 1 -50.24 -2.04 -19.18
CA MET A 1 -49.11 -2.80 -18.61
C MET A 1 -48.17 -1.80 -17.95
N ASN A 2 -48.01 -1.84 -16.63
CA ASN A 2 -47.05 -0.97 -15.94
C ASN A 2 -45.65 -1.61 -16.03
N PRO A 3 -44.64 -0.93 -16.59
CA PRO A 3 -43.27 -1.46 -16.59
C PRO A 3 -42.77 -1.46 -15.14
N ARG A 4 -42.48 -2.66 -14.63
CA ARG A 4 -41.94 -2.89 -13.29
C ARG A 4 -40.53 -2.29 -13.25
N MET A 5 -40.34 -1.19 -12.54
CA MET A 5 -39.00 -0.61 -12.35
C MET A 5 -38.07 -1.66 -11.72
N PRO A 6 -36.82 -1.81 -12.21
CA PRO A 6 -35.86 -2.71 -11.60
C PRO A 6 -35.58 -2.24 -10.17
N LYS A 7 -35.74 -3.15 -9.22
CA LYS A 7 -35.52 -2.90 -7.79
C LYS A 7 -34.03 -2.58 -7.61
N GLY A 8 -33.69 -1.32 -7.32
CA GLY A 8 -32.31 -0.90 -7.08
C GLY A 8 -31.68 -1.72 -5.95
N GLU A 9 -30.45 -2.19 -6.16
CA GLU A 9 -29.70 -2.95 -5.17
C GLU A 9 -29.45 -2.06 -3.94
N ALA A 10 -29.64 -2.61 -2.73
CA ALA A 10 -29.45 -1.85 -1.50
C ALA A 10 -27.99 -1.38 -1.40
N PRO A 11 -27.73 -0.13 -0.96
CA PRO A 11 -26.37 0.38 -0.87
C PRO A 11 -25.54 -0.45 0.10
N LYS A 12 -24.38 -0.92 -0.34
CA LYS A 12 -23.41 -1.65 0.50
C LYS A 12 -22.88 -0.71 1.57
N LEU A 13 -23.11 -1.06 2.84
CA LEU A 13 -22.56 -0.33 3.98
C LEU A 13 -21.11 -0.78 4.21
N PHE A 14 -20.15 0.14 4.13
CA PHE A 14 -18.76 -0.11 4.50
C PHE A 14 -18.51 0.45 5.90
N LEU A 15 -18.22 -0.43 6.86
CA LEU A 15 -17.85 -0.05 8.22
C LEU A 15 -16.33 -0.19 8.36
N GLY A 16 -15.64 0.92 8.60
CA GLY A 16 -14.21 0.93 8.92
C GLY A 16 -13.99 0.79 10.43
N VAL A 17 -12.92 0.12 10.82
CA VAL A 17 -12.42 0.12 12.21
C VAL A 17 -11.05 0.79 12.25
N HIS A 18 -10.83 1.62 13.26
CA HIS A 18 -9.55 2.27 13.51
C HIS A 18 -8.91 1.63 14.73
N ALA A 19 -7.61 1.32 14.64
CA ALA A 19 -6.85 0.75 15.75
C ALA A 19 -5.66 1.65 16.07
N ARG A 20 -5.36 1.81 17.37
CA ARG A 20 -4.15 2.48 17.84
C ARG A 20 -3.05 1.44 18.03
N LEU A 21 -1.89 1.67 17.42
CA LEU A 21 -0.69 0.90 17.74
C LEU A 21 -0.17 1.33 19.12
N VAL A 22 0.07 0.36 19.98
CA VAL A 22 0.65 0.55 21.31
C VAL A 22 1.95 -0.24 21.34
N PHE A 23 3.04 0.41 21.77
CA PHE A 23 4.38 -0.18 21.81
C PHE A 23 4.85 -0.26 23.26
N PRO A 24 4.73 -1.43 23.92
CA PRO A 24 5.28 -1.63 25.26
C PRO A 24 6.82 -1.52 25.28
N ASP A 25 7.46 -1.90 24.18
CA ASP A 25 8.91 -1.79 23.99
C ASP A 25 9.25 -0.63 23.03
N PRO A 26 10.04 0.37 23.46
CA PRO A 26 10.49 1.47 22.60
C PRO A 26 11.27 1.03 21.35
N ARG A 27 11.89 -0.16 21.37
CA ARG A 27 12.61 -0.73 20.22
C ARG A 27 11.65 -1.11 19.09
N ASP A 28 10.46 -1.59 19.44
CA ASP A 28 9.42 -1.92 18.48
C ASP A 28 8.85 -0.66 17.82
N GLU A 29 8.62 0.39 18.62
CA GLU A 29 8.21 1.70 18.09
C GLU A 29 9.23 2.22 17.08
N LYS A 30 10.52 2.19 17.44
CA LYS A 30 11.59 2.62 16.54
C LYS A 30 11.64 1.79 15.25
N ALA A 31 11.50 0.48 15.35
CA ALA A 31 11.51 -0.42 14.19
C ALA A 31 10.31 -0.17 13.27
N VAL A 32 9.12 0.05 13.84
CA VAL A 32 7.90 0.36 13.08
C VAL A 32 8.02 1.73 12.41
N LEU A 33 8.48 2.76 13.12
CA LEU A 33 8.67 4.09 12.53
C LEU A 33 9.71 4.07 11.41
N ASP A 34 10.79 3.30 11.54
CA ASP A 34 11.76 3.10 10.46
C ASP A 34 11.13 2.41 9.25
N LEU A 35 10.35 1.35 9.47
CA LEU A 35 9.63 0.65 8.40
C LEU A 35 8.64 1.58 7.70
N MET A 36 7.82 2.33 8.44
CA MET A 36 6.85 3.28 7.88
C MET A 36 7.54 4.36 7.06
N ARG A 37 8.70 4.86 7.51
CA ARG A 37 9.50 5.85 6.79
C ARG A 37 10.02 5.28 5.48
N ARG A 38 10.63 4.09 5.49
CA ARG A 38 11.13 3.41 4.28
C ARG A 38 10.00 3.11 3.30
N PHE A 39 8.87 2.60 3.79
CA PHE A 39 7.70 2.33 2.96
C PHE A 39 7.15 3.62 2.33
N SER A 40 6.95 4.67 3.12
CA SER A 40 6.46 5.96 2.63
C SER A 40 7.42 6.61 1.61
N SER A 41 8.72 6.40 1.75
CA SER A 41 9.72 6.85 0.78
C SER A 41 9.65 6.03 -0.51
N ALA A 42 9.51 4.70 -0.39
CA ALA A 42 9.34 3.79 -1.51
C ALA A 42 8.08 4.12 -2.33
N THR A 43 6.96 4.43 -1.69
CA THR A 43 5.71 4.81 -2.37
C THR A 43 5.88 6.06 -3.23
N ARG A 44 6.51 7.11 -2.68
CA ARG A 44 6.79 8.34 -3.43
C ARG A 44 7.74 8.08 -4.59
N PHE A 45 8.77 7.25 -4.37
CA PHE A 45 9.71 6.87 -5.40
C PHE A 45 9.00 6.09 -6.53
N ALA A 46 8.21 5.07 -6.20
CA ALA A 46 7.48 4.25 -7.15
C ALA A 46 6.53 5.11 -7.99
N TYR A 47 5.75 5.97 -7.34
CA TYR A 47 4.84 6.90 -8.01
C TYR A 47 5.56 7.73 -9.09
N ASN A 48 6.70 8.34 -8.76
CA ASN A 48 7.47 9.12 -9.73
C ASN A 48 8.00 8.26 -10.89
N ARG A 49 8.46 7.03 -10.61
CA ARG A 49 8.94 6.12 -11.67
C ARG A 49 7.81 5.66 -12.59
N LEU A 50 6.61 5.44 -12.06
CA LEU A 50 5.43 5.12 -12.86
C LEU A 50 5.06 6.28 -13.78
N LEU A 51 5.13 7.53 -13.30
CA LEU A 51 4.90 8.72 -14.12
C LEU A 51 5.92 8.87 -15.26
N GLU A 52 7.15 8.40 -15.04
CA GLU A 52 8.20 8.33 -16.08
C GLU A 52 8.02 7.15 -17.06
N GLY A 53 6.97 6.34 -16.89
CA GLY A 53 6.68 5.19 -17.75
C GLY A 53 7.45 3.92 -17.38
N LYS A 54 8.11 3.85 -16.22
CA LYS A 54 8.75 2.60 -15.78
C LYS A 54 7.70 1.54 -15.43
N PRO A 55 7.85 0.30 -15.90
CA PRO A 55 6.87 -0.75 -15.65
C PRO A 55 6.93 -1.24 -14.19
N ARG A 56 5.75 -1.58 -13.64
CA ARG A 56 5.58 -2.13 -12.28
C ARG A 56 6.53 -3.31 -11.99
N GLU A 57 6.69 -4.21 -12.95
CA GLU A 57 7.53 -5.41 -12.82
C GLU A 57 9.04 -5.09 -12.73
N GLU A 58 9.50 -3.94 -13.25
CA GLU A 58 10.86 -3.46 -13.03
C GLU A 58 11.08 -2.94 -11.61
N LEU A 59 10.04 -2.37 -11.00
CA LEU A 59 10.14 -1.76 -9.69
C LEU A 59 10.16 -2.80 -8.56
N LYS A 60 9.34 -3.86 -8.67
CA LYS A 60 9.11 -4.85 -7.58
C LYS A 60 9.90 -6.16 -7.68
N ARG A 61 10.60 -6.43 -8.78
CA ARG A 61 11.41 -7.66 -8.93
C ARG A 61 12.48 -7.79 -7.85
N ALA A 62 13.05 -8.98 -7.68
CA ALA A 62 13.95 -9.30 -6.57
C ALA A 62 15.22 -8.42 -6.51
N ASP A 63 15.71 -7.97 -7.64
CA ASP A 63 16.83 -7.05 -7.83
C ASP A 63 16.38 -5.60 -8.10
N GLY A 64 15.08 -5.34 -8.04
CA GLY A 64 14.47 -4.06 -8.34
C GLY A 64 14.71 -2.99 -7.26
N PRO A 65 14.49 -1.71 -7.61
CA PRO A 65 14.81 -0.57 -6.75
C PRO A 65 14.03 -0.58 -5.43
N LEU A 66 12.80 -1.12 -5.39
CA LEU A 66 12.02 -1.16 -4.16
C LEU A 66 12.66 -2.08 -3.10
N ARG A 67 13.29 -3.16 -3.53
CA ARG A 67 14.02 -4.06 -2.63
C ARG A 67 15.41 -3.54 -2.32
N THR A 68 16.16 -3.07 -3.31
CA THR A 68 17.58 -2.71 -3.13
C THR A 68 17.75 -1.38 -2.38
N LEU A 69 16.93 -0.36 -2.68
CA LEU A 69 17.04 0.96 -2.08
C LEU A 69 16.28 1.07 -0.75
N PHE A 70 15.07 0.53 -0.69
CA PHE A 70 14.17 0.70 0.47
C PHE A 70 14.11 -0.52 1.38
N ARG A 71 14.82 -1.60 1.03
CA ARG A 71 14.85 -2.87 1.78
C ARG A 71 13.44 -3.43 2.02
N LEU A 72 12.54 -3.24 1.06
CA LEU A 72 11.22 -3.85 1.10
C LEU A 72 11.31 -5.31 0.62
N ASN A 73 10.66 -6.20 1.36
CA ASN A 73 10.47 -7.57 0.91
C ASN A 73 9.63 -7.55 -0.39
N THR A 74 9.95 -8.41 -1.36
CA THR A 74 9.23 -8.50 -2.63
C THR A 74 7.73 -8.71 -2.45
N ARG A 75 7.31 -9.41 -1.39
CA ARG A 75 5.89 -9.59 -1.02
C ARG A 75 5.15 -8.28 -0.75
N TYR A 76 5.84 -7.26 -0.22
CA TYR A 76 5.26 -5.97 0.15
C TYR A 76 5.64 -4.84 -0.81
N ALA A 77 6.58 -5.07 -1.72
CA ALA A 77 6.99 -4.09 -2.73
C ALA A 77 5.80 -3.68 -3.62
N ASP A 78 4.92 -4.62 -3.95
CA ASP A 78 3.72 -4.38 -4.75
C ASP A 78 2.71 -3.43 -4.06
N GLY A 79 2.69 -3.42 -2.72
CA GLY A 79 1.86 -2.48 -1.95
C GLY A 79 2.42 -1.05 -1.90
N ALA A 80 3.68 -0.85 -2.29
CA ALA A 80 4.28 0.47 -2.44
C ALA A 80 4.13 1.04 -3.86
N ILE A 81 3.49 0.32 -4.79
CA ILE A 81 3.24 0.72 -6.19
C ILE A 81 1.75 0.93 -6.41
#